data_AF-A0A2G4SWX8-F1
#
_entry.id   AF-A0A2G4SWX8-F1
#
_cell.length_a   1.000
_cell.length_b   1.000
_cell.length_c   1.000
_cell.angle_alpha   90.00
_cell.angle_beta   90.00
_cell.angle_gamma   90.00
#
_symmetry.space_group_name_H-M   'P 1'
#
loop_
_entity.id
_entity.type
_entity.pdbx_description
1 polymer ?
#
loop_
_entity_poly.entity_id
_entity_poly.type
_entity_poly.pdbx_seq_one_letter_code
_entity_poly.pdbx_strand_id
1 'polypeptide(L)'
;MSSQQLPLTVQDDIQAKTRQPKQGISTYFNPRRIRLWILLVCVFMSTVALMKYSGTYQHIITEDEVILSKKLSLKEEIIHDINSHPLIVYSKTYCPYSQKAKKILKEYKLKPFKIVEVDKRGINIDRVWGKEREVFENDEPQ
;
A
#
# COMPACT_ATOMS: atom_id res chain seq x y z
N MET A 1 -66.52 40.01 54.43
CA MET A 1 -65.56 40.50 53.41
C MET A 1 -64.20 40.59 54.05
N SER A 2 -63.22 39.81 53.61
CA SER A 2 -61.83 40.26 53.42
C SER A 2 -61.05 39.10 52.80
N SER A 3 -61.05 39.03 51.48
CA SER A 3 -60.12 38.19 50.72
C SER A 3 -58.72 38.76 50.90
N GLN A 4 -57.87 38.06 51.67
CA GLN A 4 -56.47 38.42 51.80
C GLN A 4 -55.80 38.27 50.43
N GLN A 5 -55.58 39.41 49.77
CA GLN A 5 -54.94 39.47 48.48
C GLN A 5 -53.43 39.41 48.69
N LEU A 6 -52.79 38.39 48.10
CA LEU A 6 -51.34 38.23 48.21
C LEU A 6 -50.61 39.45 47.61
N PRO A 7 -49.43 39.81 48.15
CA PRO A 7 -48.64 40.93 47.66
C PRO A 7 -48.21 40.72 46.19
N LEU A 8 -48.23 41.81 45.42
CA LEU A 8 -48.05 41.83 43.96
C LEU A 8 -46.79 41.10 43.49
N THR A 9 -45.71 41.21 44.26
CA THR A 9 -44.42 40.56 43.98
C THR A 9 -44.47 39.04 43.99
N VAL A 10 -45.31 38.44 44.86
CA VAL A 10 -45.50 36.98 44.87
C VAL A 10 -46.34 36.54 43.67
N GLN A 11 -47.28 37.38 43.24
CA GLN A 11 -48.14 37.12 42.10
C GLN A 11 -47.35 37.17 40.77
N ASP A 12 -46.40 38.09 40.66
CA ASP A 12 -45.52 38.24 39.49
C ASP A 12 -44.55 37.07 39.35
N ASP A 13 -44.02 36.53 40.45
CA ASP A 13 -43.18 35.32 40.43
C ASP A 13 -43.97 34.07 40.03
N ILE A 14 -45.23 33.95 40.46
CA ILE A 14 -46.13 32.88 40.04
C ILE A 14 -46.45 33.01 38.53
N GLN A 15 -46.64 34.23 38.03
CA GLN A 15 -46.78 34.47 36.59
C GLN A 15 -45.48 34.21 35.80
N ALA A 16 -44.32 34.54 36.35
CA ALA A 16 -43.03 34.31 35.70
C ALA A 16 -42.73 32.80 35.60
N LYS A 17 -43.10 32.02 36.63
CA LYS A 17 -42.89 30.56 36.66
C LYS A 17 -43.91 29.79 35.80
N THR A 18 -45.07 30.38 35.51
CA THR A 18 -46.05 29.82 34.56
C THR A 18 -45.78 30.23 33.11
N ARG A 19 -44.94 31.24 32.85
CA ARG A 19 -44.52 31.67 31.49
C ARG A 19 -43.22 31.06 30.99
N GLN A 20 -42.53 30.23 31.76
CA GLN A 20 -41.39 29.47 31.24
C GLN A 20 -41.95 28.25 30.49
N PRO A 21 -42.01 28.23 29.14
CA PRO A 21 -42.11 26.95 28.46
C PRO A 21 -40.87 26.18 28.90
N LYS A 22 -41.04 24.99 29.48
CA LYS A 22 -39.95 24.01 29.49
C LYS A 22 -39.51 23.92 28.04
N GLN A 23 -38.36 24.51 27.70
CA GLN A 23 -37.67 24.22 26.46
C GLN A 23 -37.13 22.78 26.57
N GLY A 24 -38.04 21.82 26.67
CA GLY A 24 -37.78 20.49 26.18
C GLY A 24 -37.57 20.69 24.71
N ILE A 25 -36.34 20.45 24.25
CA ILE A 25 -36.04 20.23 22.85
C ILE A 25 -37.00 19.13 22.40
N SER A 26 -38.12 19.54 21.80
CA SER A 26 -39.13 18.66 21.22
C SER A 26 -38.57 18.20 19.90
N THR A 27 -37.57 17.34 19.99
CA THR A 27 -37.30 16.44 18.89
C THR A 27 -38.33 15.32 19.02
N TYR A 28 -39.10 15.08 17.96
CA TYR A 28 -39.98 13.92 17.86
C TYR A 28 -39.13 12.63 17.88
N PHE A 29 -38.62 12.27 19.05
CA PHE A 29 -37.75 11.12 19.27
C PHE A 29 -38.63 9.91 19.57
N ASN A 30 -39.03 9.22 18.50
CA ASN A 30 -39.47 7.83 18.65
C ASN A 30 -38.20 6.97 18.82
N PRO A 31 -37.87 6.48 20.03
CA PRO A 31 -36.61 5.77 20.29
C PRO A 31 -36.48 4.50 19.43
N ARG A 32 -37.62 3.91 19.05
CA ARG A 32 -37.70 2.78 18.13
C ARG A 32 -37.28 3.14 16.71
N ARG A 33 -37.62 4.35 16.24
CA ARG A 33 -37.25 4.83 14.90
C ARG A 33 -35.78 5.20 14.85
N ILE A 34 -35.24 5.85 15.88
CA ILE A 34 -33.83 6.24 15.93
C ILE A 34 -32.90 5.03 15.96
N ARG A 35 -33.24 3.99 16.73
CA ARG A 35 -32.51 2.72 16.70
C ARG A 35 -32.50 2.10 15.30
N LEU A 36 -33.62 2.16 14.59
CA LEU A 36 -33.71 1.67 13.22
C LEU A 36 -32.85 2.49 12.26
N TRP A 37 -32.85 3.82 12.38
CA TRP A 37 -32.01 4.71 11.58
C TRP A 37 -30.51 4.50 11.85
N ILE A 38 -30.11 4.30 13.11
CA ILE A 38 -28.71 4.00 13.46
C ILE A 38 -28.27 2.68 12.84
N LEU A 39 -29.08 1.62 12.94
CA LEU A 39 -28.76 0.34 12.32
C LEU A 39 -28.65 0.44 10.79
N LEU A 40 -29.56 1.18 10.15
CA LEU A 40 -29.49 1.43 8.70
C LEU A 40 -28.20 2.14 8.30
N VAL A 41 -27.80 3.17 9.03
CA VAL A 41 -26.56 3.91 8.76
C VAL A 41 -25.34 3.05 9.04
N CYS A 42 -25.32 2.25 10.11
CA CYS A 42 -24.21 1.34 10.41
C CYS A 42 -24.03 0.27 9.32
N VAL A 43 -25.12 -0.35 8.86
CA VAL A 43 -25.09 -1.32 7.77
C VAL A 43 -24.62 -0.64 6.49
N PHE A 44 -25.15 0.54 6.16
CA PHE A 44 -24.75 1.29 4.98
C PHE A 44 -23.25 1.66 5.02
N MET A 45 -22.76 2.22 6.13
CA MET A 45 -21.34 2.56 6.30
C MET A 45 -20.43 1.34 6.24
N SER A 46 -20.87 0.20 6.83
CA SER A 46 -20.14 -1.06 6.72
C SER A 46 -20.05 -1.53 5.26
N THR A 47 -21.15 -1.50 4.50
CA THR A 47 -21.14 -1.90 3.08
C THR A 47 -20.26 -1.01 2.21
N VAL A 48 -20.27 0.31 2.41
CA VAL A 48 -19.42 1.26 1.68
C VAL A 48 -17.95 1.04 2.02
N ALA A 49 -17.63 0.77 3.30
CA ALA A 49 -16.27 0.43 3.72
C ALA A 49 -15.79 -0.89 3.08
N LEU A 50 -16.65 -1.92 3.02
CA LEU A 50 -16.35 -3.17 2.32
C LEU A 50 -16.10 -2.97 0.82
N MET A 51 -16.91 -2.16 0.13
CA MET A 51 -16.70 -1.84 -1.30
C MET A 51 -15.39 -1.08 -1.55
N LYS A 52 -14.98 -0.20 -0.63
CA LYS A 52 -13.68 0.49 -0.71
C LYS A 52 -12.52 -0.44 -0.38
N TYR A 53 -12.71 -1.33 0.58
CA TYR A 53 -11.71 -2.32 1.00
C TYR A 53 -11.44 -3.35 -0.10
N SER A 54 -12.47 -3.83 -0.80
CA SER A 54 -12.33 -4.79 -1.91
C SER A 54 -11.61 -4.19 -3.12
N GLY A 55 -11.83 -2.91 -3.44
CA GLY A 55 -11.20 -2.24 -4.58
C GLY A 55 -9.68 -2.11 -4.47
N THR A 56 -9.15 -1.87 -3.27
CA THR A 56 -7.70 -1.78 -3.02
C THR A 56 -7.03 -3.16 -2.97
N TYR A 57 -7.76 -4.19 -2.52
CA TYR A 57 -7.26 -5.56 -2.43
C TYR A 57 -6.93 -6.16 -3.81
N GLN A 58 -7.73 -5.78 -4.81
CA GLN A 58 -7.63 -6.36 -6.16
C GLN A 58 -6.38 -5.91 -6.93
N HIS A 59 -5.75 -4.78 -6.55
CA HIS A 59 -4.52 -4.30 -7.18
C HIS A 59 -3.25 -4.93 -6.57
N ILE A 60 -3.26 -5.21 -5.27
CA ILE A 60 -2.09 -5.77 -4.56
C ILE A 60 -1.86 -7.22 -4.96
N ILE A 61 -2.92 -8.03 -5.09
CA ILE A 61 -2.83 -9.44 -5.50
C ILE A 61 -2.28 -9.59 -6.93
N THR A 62 -2.67 -8.70 -7.84
CA THR A 62 -2.22 -8.76 -9.24
C THR A 62 -0.75 -8.45 -9.41
N GLU A 63 -0.16 -7.56 -8.60
CA GLU A 63 1.25 -7.21 -8.72
C GLU A 63 2.17 -8.38 -8.30
N ASP A 64 1.82 -9.08 -7.22
CA ASP A 64 2.59 -10.21 -6.73
C ASP A 64 2.55 -11.41 -7.68
N GLU A 65 1.39 -11.72 -8.28
CA GLU A 65 1.28 -12.78 -9.31
C GLU A 65 2.07 -12.44 -10.58
N VAL A 66 2.08 -11.18 -11.00
CA VAL A 66 2.85 -10.73 -12.17
C VAL A 66 4.36 -10.76 -11.91
N ILE A 67 4.81 -10.41 -10.70
CA ILE A 67 6.22 -10.51 -10.32
C ILE A 67 6.65 -11.98 -10.24
N LEU A 68 5.80 -12.84 -9.67
CA LEU A 68 6.07 -14.26 -9.53
C LEU A 68 6.18 -14.95 -10.90
N SER A 69 5.26 -14.67 -11.81
CA SER A 69 5.29 -15.19 -13.19
C SER A 69 6.54 -14.72 -13.95
N LYS A 70 6.93 -13.45 -13.82
CA LYS A 70 8.19 -12.94 -14.39
C LYS A 70 9.42 -13.65 -13.81
N LYS A 71 9.45 -13.87 -12.50
CA LYS A 71 10.56 -14.58 -11.82
C LYS A 71 10.66 -16.03 -12.27
N LEU A 72 9.53 -16.72 -12.45
CA LEU A 72 9.49 -18.09 -12.95
C LEU A 72 9.99 -18.18 -14.39
N SER A 73 9.48 -17.33 -15.28
CA SER A 73 9.93 -17.26 -16.67
C SER A 73 11.44 -16.97 -16.78
N LEU A 74 11.96 -16.07 -15.96
CA LEU A 74 13.39 -15.72 -15.96
C LEU A 74 14.26 -16.88 -15.44
N LYS A 75 13.77 -17.61 -14.43
CA LYS A 75 14.44 -18.81 -13.91
C LYS A 75 14.54 -19.90 -14.99
N GLU A 76 13.46 -20.12 -15.73
CA GLU A 76 13.42 -21.09 -16.83
C GLU A 76 14.39 -20.70 -17.94
N GLU A 77 14.48 -19.41 -18.29
CA GLU A 77 15.45 -18.90 -19.27
C GLU A 77 16.89 -19.19 -18.83
N ILE A 78 17.25 -18.87 -17.57
CA ILE A 78 18.59 -19.11 -17.05
C ILE A 78 18.94 -20.61 -17.07
N ILE A 79 17.99 -21.46 -16.67
CA ILE A 79 18.19 -22.92 -16.67
C ILE A 79 18.38 -23.43 -18.10
N HIS A 80 17.58 -22.95 -19.04
CA HIS A 80 17.73 -23.30 -20.45
C HIS A 80 19.11 -22.89 -20.99
N ASP A 81 19.56 -21.70 -20.64
CA ASP A 81 20.86 -21.16 -21.04
C ASP A 81 22.03 -22.01 -20.49
N ILE A 82 21.99 -22.36 -19.20
CA ILE A 82 22.99 -23.22 -18.55
C ILE A 82 23.05 -24.60 -19.22
N ASN A 83 21.90 -25.18 -19.56
CA ASN A 83 21.84 -26.52 -20.13
C ASN A 83 22.23 -26.56 -21.62
N SER A 84 22.07 -25.45 -22.34
CA SER A 84 22.32 -25.38 -23.79
C SER A 84 23.76 -25.01 -24.15
N HIS A 85 24.51 -24.40 -23.23
CA HIS A 85 25.86 -23.90 -23.51
C HIS A 85 26.88 -24.48 -22.53
N PRO A 86 28.00 -25.05 -23.00
CA PRO A 86 29.04 -25.60 -22.13
C PRO A 86 29.76 -24.51 -21.32
N LEU A 87 29.74 -23.26 -21.79
CA LEU A 87 30.29 -22.11 -21.10
C LEU A 87 29.42 -20.87 -21.35
N ILE A 88 28.96 -20.25 -20.26
CA ILE A 88 28.22 -18.99 -20.27
C ILE A 88 28.90 -17.97 -19.38
N VAL A 89 28.89 -16.72 -19.83
CA VAL A 89 29.50 -15.59 -19.13
C VAL A 89 28.47 -14.50 -18.98
N TYR A 90 27.96 -14.32 -17.76
CA TYR A 90 27.15 -13.17 -17.39
C TYR A 90 28.06 -11.98 -17.08
N SER A 91 27.83 -10.86 -17.77
CA SER A 91 28.72 -9.70 -17.75
C SER A 91 27.94 -8.40 -17.70
N LYS A 92 28.61 -7.31 -17.35
CA LYS A 92 28.11 -5.94 -17.51
C LYS A 92 29.01 -5.20 -18.49
N THR A 93 28.44 -4.40 -19.39
CA THR A 93 29.24 -3.69 -20.39
C THR A 93 30.23 -2.70 -19.78
N TYR A 94 29.80 -1.97 -18.75
CA TYR A 94 30.60 -0.92 -18.10
C TYR A 94 31.61 -1.43 -17.06
N CYS A 95 31.51 -2.69 -16.63
CA CYS A 95 32.30 -3.18 -15.49
C CYS A 95 33.74 -3.57 -15.91
N PRO A 96 34.80 -3.04 -15.27
CA PRO A 96 36.19 -3.33 -15.65
C PRO A 96 36.57 -4.79 -15.42
N TYR A 97 36.10 -5.43 -14.35
CA TYR A 97 36.33 -6.86 -14.09
C TYR A 97 35.71 -7.75 -15.17
N SER A 98 34.48 -7.42 -15.58
CA SER A 98 33.78 -8.08 -16.68
C SER A 98 34.56 -7.98 -18.00
N GLN A 99 35.14 -6.82 -18.31
CA GLN A 99 35.94 -6.63 -19.52
C GLN A 99 37.25 -7.43 -19.48
N LYS A 100 37.96 -7.44 -18.33
CA LYS A 100 39.17 -8.24 -18.12
C LYS A 100 38.89 -9.73 -18.33
N ALA A 101 37.82 -10.27 -17.72
CA ALA A 101 37.43 -11.66 -17.90
C ALA A 101 37.13 -12.01 -19.37
N LYS A 102 36.38 -11.16 -20.08
CA LYS A 102 36.08 -11.35 -21.51
C LYS A 102 37.34 -11.34 -22.38
N LYS A 103 38.35 -10.55 -22.04
CA LYS A 103 39.63 -10.52 -22.76
C LYS A 103 40.39 -11.85 -22.59
N ILE A 104 40.51 -12.31 -21.34
CA ILE A 104 41.15 -13.59 -20.99
C ILE A 104 40.46 -14.76 -21.72
N LEU A 105 39.13 -14.82 -21.68
CA LEU A 105 38.34 -15.85 -22.37
C LEU A 105 38.59 -15.90 -23.88
N LYS A 106 38.78 -14.74 -24.53
CA LYS A 106 39.13 -14.65 -25.96
C LYS A 106 40.53 -15.17 -26.24
N GLU A 107 41.49 -14.93 -25.35
CA GLU A 107 42.88 -15.38 -25.49
C GLU A 107 42.96 -16.92 -25.47
N TYR A 108 42.18 -17.58 -24.61
CA TYR A 108 42.15 -19.04 -24.51
C TYR A 108 41.44 -19.76 -25.68
N LYS A 109 40.94 -19.04 -26.70
CA LYS A 109 40.23 -19.59 -27.88
C LYS A 109 39.12 -20.61 -27.52
N LEU A 110 38.51 -20.46 -26.35
CA LEU A 110 37.42 -21.33 -25.91
C LEU A 110 36.27 -21.16 -26.91
N LYS A 111 35.84 -22.25 -27.54
CA LYS A 111 34.67 -22.28 -28.42
C LYS A 111 33.84 -23.52 -28.10
N PRO A 112 32.50 -23.44 -28.05
CA PRO A 112 31.64 -22.24 -28.07
C PRO A 112 31.28 -21.75 -26.65
N PHE A 113 31.31 -20.43 -26.41
CA PHE A 113 30.77 -19.81 -25.19
C PHE A 113 29.81 -18.66 -25.51
N LYS A 114 28.79 -18.47 -24.68
CA LYS A 114 27.78 -17.41 -24.82
C LYS A 114 28.02 -16.31 -23.79
N ILE A 115 28.01 -15.06 -24.23
CA ILE A 115 28.11 -13.88 -23.36
C ILE A 115 26.72 -13.27 -23.20
N VAL A 116 26.28 -13.05 -21.97
CA VAL A 116 25.01 -12.41 -21.63
C VAL A 116 25.29 -11.11 -20.88
N GLU A 117 25.04 -9.97 -21.53
CA GLU A 117 25.17 -8.65 -20.91
C GLU A 117 23.90 -8.33 -20.10
N VAL A 118 24.01 -8.32 -18.77
CA VAL A 118 22.86 -8.21 -17.85
C VAL A 118 22.35 -6.77 -17.79
N ASP A 119 23.23 -5.78 -17.92
CA ASP A 119 22.93 -4.35 -17.90
C ASP A 119 22.02 -3.91 -19.05
N LYS A 120 22.07 -4.62 -20.19
CA LYS A 120 21.20 -4.34 -21.34
C LYS A 120 19.77 -4.88 -21.19
N ARG A 121 19.52 -5.77 -20.23
CA ARG A 121 18.23 -6.48 -20.13
C ARG A 121 17.10 -5.63 -19.53
N GLY A 122 17.30 -4.32 -19.32
CA GLY A 122 16.24 -3.38 -18.92
C GLY A 122 15.63 -3.63 -17.53
N ILE A 123 16.04 -4.70 -16.85
CA ILE A 123 15.74 -4.95 -15.45
C ILE A 123 16.46 -3.85 -14.68
N ASN A 124 15.76 -3.06 -13.86
CA ASN A 124 16.38 -2.10 -12.96
C ASN A 124 17.09 -2.89 -11.85
N ILE A 125 18.26 -3.44 -12.18
CA ILE A 125 19.12 -4.28 -11.34
C ILE A 125 19.52 -3.49 -10.08
N ASP A 126 19.62 -2.17 -10.22
CA ASP A 126 19.98 -1.25 -9.15
C ASP A 126 18.98 -1.24 -8.00
N ARG A 127 17.70 -1.51 -8.26
CA ARG A 127 16.66 -1.61 -7.22
C ARG A 127 16.65 -2.96 -6.51
N VAL A 128 17.09 -4.04 -7.19
CA VAL A 128 17.13 -5.40 -6.65
C VAL A 128 18.43 -5.67 -5.87
N TRP A 129 19.54 -5.10 -6.31
CA TRP A 129 20.88 -5.30 -5.75
C TRP A 129 21.41 -4.06 -5.01
N GLY A 130 20.58 -3.04 -4.82
CA GLY A 130 20.96 -1.75 -4.22
C GLY A 130 21.44 -1.81 -2.77
N LYS A 131 21.34 -2.96 -2.10
CA LYS A 131 21.76 -3.12 -0.70
C LYS A 131 23.18 -3.69 -0.52
N GLU A 132 23.81 -4.20 -1.57
CA GLU A 132 25.17 -4.79 -1.52
C GLU A 132 26.26 -3.91 -2.13
N ARG A 133 25.89 -2.72 -2.62
CA ARG A 133 26.79 -1.86 -3.42
C ARG A 133 27.86 -1.13 -2.61
N GLU A 134 27.69 -0.95 -1.30
CA GLU A 134 28.65 -0.19 -0.47
C GLU A 134 29.94 -0.97 -0.13
N VAL A 135 29.98 -2.28 -0.35
CA VAL A 135 31.11 -3.10 0.11
C VAL A 135 32.20 -3.30 -0.95
N PHE A 136 31.88 -3.21 -2.24
CA PHE A 136 32.82 -3.59 -3.31
C PHE A 136 33.61 -2.44 -3.95
N GLU A 137 33.31 -1.18 -3.61
CA GLU A 137 33.97 -0.02 -4.24
C GLU A 137 35.29 0.39 -3.55
N ASN A 138 35.67 -0.28 -2.44
CA ASN A 138 36.86 0.06 -1.66
C ASN A 138 38.10 -0.83 -1.91
N ASP A 139 38.03 -1.82 -2.81
CA ASP A 139 39.13 -2.79 -3.04
C ASP A 139 39.88 -2.57 -4.37
N GLU A 140 39.99 -1.33 -4.87
CA GLU A 140 40.85 -1.02 -6.01
C GLU A 140 42.27 -0.64 -5.54
N PRO A 141 43.30 -1.48 -5.74
CA PRO A 141 44.68 -1.07 -5.48
C PRO A 141 45.14 -0.09 -6.57
N GLN A 142 45.67 1.06 -6.12
CA GLN A 142 46.32 2.08 -6.97
C GLN A 142 47.57 1.56 -7.68
#